data_AF-R1IFQ2-F1
#
_entry.id   AF-R1IFQ2-F1
#
_cell.length_a   1.000
_cell.length_b   1.000
_cell.length_c   1.000
_cell.angle_alpha   90.00
_cell.angle_beta   90.00
_cell.angle_gamma   90.00
#
_symmetry.space_group_name_H-M   'P 1'
#
loop_
_entity.id
_entity.type
_entity.pdbx_description
1 polymer ?
#
loop_
_entity_poly.entity_id
_entity_poly.type
_entity_poly.pdbx_seq_one_letter_code
_entity_poly.pdbx_strand_id
1 'polypeptide(L)' 'MGTQLRISREDGSLPCEVCGFPTMHVAKVVADDGTVLGRTLVCTTCQRSKHHPEPPAAGAEAPPDEVAAG' A
#
# COMPACT_ATOMS: atom_id res chain seq x y z
N MET A 1 19.64 3.04 10.79
CA MET A 1 19.18 1.74 11.30
C MET A 1 17.97 1.34 10.49
N GLY A 2 18.11 0.38 9.57
CA GLY A 2 17.02 -0.09 8.73
C GLY A 2 16.29 -1.28 9.37
N THR A 3 15.03 -1.47 9.00
CA THR A 3 14.30 -2.71 9.29
C THR A 3 13.67 -3.20 7.99
N GLN A 4 13.69 -4.51 7.78
CA GLN A 4 13.10 -5.16 6.61
C GLN A 4 11.86 -5.95 7.03
N LEU A 5 10.78 -5.81 6.25
CA LEU A 5 9.61 -6.66 6.36
C LEU A 5 9.74 -7.87 5.44
N ARG A 6 9.58 -9.08 5.98
CA ARG A 6 9.61 -10.35 5.24
C ARG A 6 8.28 -11.06 5.36
N ILE A 7 7.56 -11.18 4.25
CA ILE A 7 6.24 -11.82 4.19
C ILE A 7 6.40 -13.34 4.21
N SER A 8 5.82 -14.00 5.20
CA SER A 8 5.67 -15.46 5.26
C SER A 8 4.46 -15.86 4.42
N ARG A 9 4.69 -16.60 3.32
CA ARG A 9 3.63 -17.11 2.43
C ARG A 9 3.06 -18.47 2.86
N GLU A 10 3.69 -19.12 3.82
CA GLU A 10 3.29 -20.44 4.33
C GLU A 10 2.05 -20.39 5.23
N ASP A 11 1.80 -19.27 5.92
CA ASP A 11 0.65 -19.06 6.81
C ASP A 11 -0.69 -18.87 6.06
N GLY A 12 -0.70 -18.94 4.73
CA GLY A 12 -1.89 -18.66 3.91
C GLY A 12 -2.22 -17.16 3.86
N SER A 13 -3.31 -16.81 3.17
CA SER A 13 -3.81 -15.45 3.11
C SER A 13 -5.17 -15.34 3.81
N LEU A 14 -5.27 -14.37 4.72
CA LEU A 14 -6.50 -14.05 5.44
C LEU A 14 -7.26 -12.92 4.72
N PRO A 15 -8.60 -12.85 4.87
CA PRO A 15 -9.36 -11.71 4.39
C PRO A 15 -8.95 -10.45 5.17
N CYS A 16 -8.62 -9.38 4.45
CA CYS A 16 -8.32 -8.09 5.07
C CYS A 16 -9.61 -7.40 5.51
N GLU A 17 -9.68 -6.92 6.75
CA GLU A 17 -10.85 -6.20 7.28
C GLU A 17 -11.05 -4.81 6.64
N VAL A 18 -10.02 -4.27 5.97
CA VAL A 18 -10.07 -2.95 5.32
C VAL A 18 -10.62 -3.04 3.89
N CYS A 19 -10.11 -3.96 3.09
CA CYS A 19 -10.44 -4.05 1.66
C CYS A 19 -11.23 -5.31 1.29
N GLY A 20 -11.41 -6.25 2.20
CA GLY A 20 -12.15 -7.51 1.99
C GLY A 20 -11.39 -8.58 1.19
N PHE A 21 -10.25 -8.25 0.59
CA PHE A 21 -9.50 -9.21 -0.23
C PHE A 21 -8.71 -10.22 0.62
N PRO A 22 -8.59 -11.50 0.18
CA PRO A 22 -7.80 -12.54 0.85
C PRO A 22 -6.30 -12.36 0.57
N THR A 23 -5.75 -11.22 1.00
CA THR A 23 -4.36 -10.78 0.71
C THR A 23 -3.62 -10.33 1.96
N MET A 24 -4.13 -10.69 3.14
CA MET A 24 -3.53 -10.37 4.42
C MET A 24 -2.56 -11.49 4.83
N HIS A 25 -1.28 -11.14 4.99
CA HIS A 25 -0.19 -12.07 5.26
C HIS A 25 0.57 -11.70 6.54
N VAL A 26 1.12 -12.69 7.23
CA VAL A 26 2.04 -12.47 8.35
C VAL A 26 3.40 -12.04 7.80
N ALA A 27 3.88 -10.87 8.22
CA ALA A 27 5.22 -10.37 7.92
C ALA A 27 6.07 -10.35 9.19
N LYS A 28 7.33 -10.80 9.08
CA LYS A 28 8.34 -10.67 10.12
C LYS A 28 9.07 -9.35 9.95
N VAL A 29 9.23 -8.60 11.03
CA VAL A 29 10.10 -7.43 11.08
C VAL A 29 11.49 -7.92 11.45
N VAL A 30 12.46 -7.71 10.57
CA VAL A 30 13.82 -8.20 10.71
C VAL A 30 14.77 -7.00 10.73
N ALA A 31 15.68 -6.96 11.69
CA ALA A 31 16.75 -5.98 11.73
C ALA A 31 17.81 -6.28 10.65
N ASP A 32 18.66 -5.30 10.34
CA ASP A 32 19.76 -5.47 9.37
C ASP A 32 20.71 -6.62 9.73
N ASP A 33 20.91 -6.88 11.03
CA ASP A 33 21.70 -8.00 11.56
C ASP A 33 21.00 -9.37 11.48
N GLY A 34 19.79 -9.42 10.91
CA GLY A 34 19.01 -10.65 10.74
C GLY A 34 18.15 -11.03 11.96
N THR A 35 18.24 -10.29 13.06
CA THR A 35 17.39 -10.53 14.23
C THR A 35 15.92 -10.26 13.93
N VAL A 36 15.05 -11.22 14.25
CA VAL A 36 13.60 -11.02 14.15
C VAL A 36 13.15 -10.17 15.33
N LEU A 37 12.74 -8.93 15.04
CA LEU A 37 12.24 -7.98 16.03
C LEU A 37 10.77 -8.23 16.37
N GLY A 38 10.00 -8.81 15.45
CA GLY A 38 8.59 -9.09 15.69
C GLY A 38 7.84 -9.65 14.47
N ARG A 39 6.52 -9.79 14.63
CA ARG A 39 5.59 -10.20 13.59
C ARG A 39 4.47 -9.18 13.49
N THR A 40 3.98 -8.95 12.28
CA THR A 40 2.88 -8.03 11.99
C THR A 40 2.02 -8.59 10.85
N LEU A 41 0.82 -8.08 10.69
CA LEU A 41 -0.10 -8.44 9.63
C LEU A 41 -0.07 -7.36 8.53
N VAL A 42 0.13 -7.78 7.29
CA VAL A 42 0.24 -6.89 6.13
C VAL A 42 -0.73 -7.33 5.04
N CYS A 43 -1.64 -6.44 4.67
CA CYS A 43 -2.40 -6.59 3.44
C CYS A 43 -1.56 -6.09 2.26
N THR A 44 -1.15 -6.98 1.37
CA THR A 44 -0.33 -6.64 0.20
C THR A 44 -1.07 -5.74 -0.79
N THR A 45 -2.40 -5.83 -0.86
CA THR A 45 -3.24 -4.95 -1.68
C THR A 45 -3.21 -3.51 -1.13
N CYS A 46 -3.56 -3.33 0.15
CA CYS A 46 -3.56 -2.00 0.78
C CYS A 46 -2.14 -1.39 0.84
N GLN A 47 -1.11 -2.23 1.03
CA GLN A 47 0.27 -1.77 1.02
C GLN A 47 0.67 -1.26 -0.36
N ARG A 48 0.29 -1.93 -1.44
CA ARG A 48 0.57 -1.49 -2.81
C ARG A 48 -0.07 -0.12 -3.10
N SER A 49 -1.31 0.09 -2.65
CA SER A 49 -1.99 1.39 -2.78
C SER A 49 -1.31 2.51 -1.96
N LYS A 50 -0.71 2.20 -0.80
CA LYS A 50 0.06 3.20 -0.03
C LYS A 50 1.43 3.49 -0.62
N HIS A 51 2.06 2.49 -1.24
CA HIS A 51 3.44 2.58 -1.75
C HIS A 51 3.52 3.07 -3.20
N HIS A 52 2.38 3.06 -3.90
CA HIS A 52 2.17 3.84 -5.11
C HIS A 52 1.44 5.11 -4.70
N PRO A 53 2.14 6.20 -4.32
CA PRO A 53 1.51 7.50 -4.44
C PRO A 53 1.15 7.61 -5.92
N GLU A 54 -0.14 7.54 -6.23
CA GLU A 54 -0.63 7.99 -7.52
C GLU A 54 0.01 9.37 -7.74
N PRO A 55 0.76 9.62 -8.83
CA PRO A 55 1.04 10.99 -9.20
C PRO A 55 -0.34 11.66 -9.27
N PRO A 56 -0.56 12.80 -8.59
CA PRO A 56 -1.85 13.45 -8.63
C PRO A 56 -2.23 13.57 -10.10
N ALA A 57 -3.37 12.98 -10.47
CA ALA A 57 -3.93 13.14 -11.78
C ALA A 57 -4.19 14.64 -11.96
N ALA A 58 -3.23 15.34 -12.55
CA ALA A 58 -3.38 16.68 -13.09
C ALA A 58 -4.30 16.54 -14.32
N GLY A 59 -5.58 16.41 -14.04
CA GLY A 59 -6.63 16.06 -14.98
C GLY A 59 -8.01 16.43 -14.45
N ALA A 60 -8.12 17.62 -13.85
CA ALA A 60 -9.34 18.38 -13.60
C ALA A 60 -8.83 19.78 -13.20
N GLU A 61 -9.10 20.89 -13.88
CA GLU A 61 -10.36 21.35 -14.44
C GLU A 61 -10.08 22.13 -15.75
N ALA A 62 -10.81 21.81 -16.82
CA ALA A 62 -11.08 22.77 -17.87
C ALA A 62 -12.38 23.49 -17.49
N PRO A 63 -12.39 24.80 -17.20
CA PRO A 63 -13.63 25.54 -17.17
C PRO A 63 -14.16 25.73 -18.60
N PRO A 64 -15.47 25.55 -18.82
CA PRO A 64 -16.08 25.69 -20.13
C PRO A 64 -16.25 27.17 -20.52
N ASP A 65 -16.02 27.45 -21.80
CA ASP A 65 -16.71 28.46 -22.62
C ASP A 65 -16.84 29.90 -22.06
N GLU A 66 -15.93 30.79 -22.48
CA GLU A 66 -16.09 32.24 -22.35
C GLU A 66 -16.34 32.85 -23.74
N VAL A 67 -17.59 32.93 -24.18
CA VAL A 67 -18.00 33.84 -25.26
C VAL A 67 -18.22 35.22 -24.65
N ALA A 68 -17.35 36.18 -24.97
CA ALA A 68 -17.64 37.60 -24.80
C ALA A 68 -17.02 38.42 -25.94
N ALA A 69 -17.90 39.10 -26.66
CA ALA A 69 -17.62 39.96 -27.79
C ALA A 69 -16.76 41.18 -27.42
N GLY A 70 -15.95 41.63 -28.38
CA GLY A 70 -15.25 42.91 -28.40
C GLY A 70 -14.81 43.25 -29.80
#